data_AF-A0A1F4R3R5-F1
#
_entry.id   AF-A0A1F4R3R5-F1
#
_cell.length_a   1.000
_cell.length_b   1.000
_cell.length_c   1.000
_cell.angle_alpha   90.00
_cell.angle_beta   90.00
_cell.angle_gamma   90.00
#
_symmetry.space_group_name_H-M   'P 1'
#
loop_
_entity.id
_entity.type
_entity.pdbx_description
1 polymer ?
#
loop_
_entity_poly.entity_id
_entity_poly.type
_entity_poly.pdbx_seq_one_letter_code
_entity_poly.pdbx_strand_id
1 'polypeptide(L)' 'MDATRTSWDVIVIGGGTAGVIAGIAAARLGARTLLVERSGHLGGNAATGMNLGGFFDGDNV' A
#
# COMPACT_ATOMS: atom_id res chain seq x y z
N MET A 1 -27.97 -7.35 -10.99
CA MET A 1 -26.72 -7.73 -10.31
C MET A 1 -26.22 -6.47 -9.62
N ASP A 2 -26.36 -6.39 -8.30
CA ASP A 2 -25.80 -5.27 -7.53
C ASP A 2 -24.31 -5.53 -7.37
N ALA A 3 -23.49 -4.93 -8.23
CA ALA A 3 -22.04 -4.98 -8.10
C ALA A 3 -21.69 -4.15 -6.87
N THR A 4 -21.61 -4.81 -5.72
CA THR A 4 -21.40 -4.22 -4.39
C THR A 4 -20.27 -3.19 -4.43
N ARG A 5 -20.62 -1.90 -4.52
CA ARG A 5 -19.67 -0.80 -4.46
C ARG A 5 -19.09 -0.74 -3.05
N THR A 6 -17.97 -1.41 -2.84
CA THR A 6 -17.21 -1.29 -1.59
C THR A 6 -16.64 0.12 -1.52
N SER A 7 -17.09 0.90 -0.55
CA SER A 7 -16.60 2.26 -0.30
C SER A 7 -15.48 2.22 0.74
N TRP A 8 -14.45 3.02 0.50
CA TRP A 8 -13.30 3.21 1.39
C TRP A 8 -13.21 4.67 1.77
N ASP A 9 -12.87 4.93 3.02
CA ASP A 9 -12.71 6.30 3.53
C ASP A 9 -11.27 6.77 3.30
N VAL A 10 -10.31 5.82 3.32
CA VAL A 10 -8.89 6.07 3.02
C VAL A 10 -8.37 4.96 2.11
N ILE A 11 -7.66 5.33 1.05
CA ILE A 11 -6.93 4.41 0.19
C ILE A 11 -5.44 4.78 0.25
N VAL A 12 -4.60 3.81 0.61
CA VAL A 12 -3.15 3.95 0.65
C VAL A 12 -2.54 3.18 -0.50
N ILE A 13 -1.75 3.85 -1.32
CA ILE A 13 -1.03 3.25 -2.46
C ILE A 13 0.45 3.13 -2.10
N GLY A 14 0.95 1.91 -2.09
CA GLY A 14 2.29 1.54 -1.65
C GLY A 14 2.29 0.92 -0.25
N GLY A 15 2.80 -0.29 -0.14
CA GLY A 15 3.00 -1.11 1.06
C GLY A 15 4.41 -1.02 1.63
N GLY A 16 5.17 0.03 1.31
CA GLY A 16 6.41 0.38 1.99
C GLY A 16 6.17 0.82 3.45
N THR A 17 7.24 1.08 4.21
CA THR A 17 7.17 1.47 5.62
C THR A 17 6.18 2.61 5.88
N ALA A 18 6.23 3.67 5.06
CA ALA A 18 5.33 4.81 5.20
C ALA A 18 3.86 4.44 4.96
N GLY A 19 3.58 3.68 3.89
CA GLY A 19 2.21 3.31 3.54
C GLY A 19 1.58 2.33 4.51
N VAL A 20 2.33 1.33 4.98
CA VAL A 20 1.84 0.41 6.02
C VAL A 20 1.51 1.17 7.30
N ILE A 21 2.39 2.08 7.75
CA ILE A 21 2.14 2.89 8.94
C ILE A 21 0.92 3.80 8.74
N ALA A 22 0.79 4.45 7.57
CA ALA A 22 -0.35 5.30 7.25
C ALA A 22 -1.67 4.51 7.25
N GLY A 23 -1.68 3.31 6.64
CA GLY A 23 -2.85 2.44 6.60
C GLY A 23 -3.27 1.96 8.00
N ILE A 24 -2.29 1.55 8.82
CA ILE A 24 -2.54 1.17 10.22
C ILE A 24 -3.08 2.35 11.03
N ALA A 25 -2.52 3.55 10.85
CA ALA A 25 -2.97 4.73 11.55
C ALA A 25 -4.42 5.09 11.18
N ALA A 26 -4.76 5.09 9.89
CA ALA A 26 -6.12 5.35 9.41
C ALA A 26 -7.12 4.31 9.94
N ALA A 27 -6.78 3.02 9.88
CA ALA A 27 -7.62 1.95 10.39
C ALA A 27 -7.84 2.06 11.91
N ARG A 28 -6.80 2.42 12.68
CA ARG A 28 -6.90 2.65 14.14
C ARG A 28 -7.79 3.84 14.51
N LEU A 29 -7.94 4.80 13.61
CA LEU A 29 -8.87 5.93 13.75
C LEU A 29 -10.30 5.59 13.30
N GLY A 30 -10.56 4.34 12.90
CA GLY A 30 -11.90 3.85 12.53
C GLY A 30 -12.26 4.04 11.06
N ALA A 31 -11.32 4.48 10.21
CA ALA A 31 -11.56 4.57 8.77
C ALA A 31 -11.62 3.18 8.14
N ARG A 32 -12.54 2.98 7.18
CA ARG A 32 -12.45 1.82 6.26
C ARG A 32 -11.29 2.08 5.31
N THR A 33 -10.18 1.43 5.60
CA THR A 33 -8.91 1.65 4.90
C THR A 33 -8.60 0.50 3.94
N LEU A 34 -8.25 0.85 2.70
CA LEU A 34 -7.67 -0.07 1.73
C LEU A 34 -6.19 0.26 1.55
N LEU A 35 -5.32 -0.74 1.67
CA LEU A 35 -3.91 -0.62 1.30
C LEU A 35 -3.66 -1.47 0.05
N VAL A 36 -3.05 -0.87 -0.97
CA VAL A 36 -2.70 -1.54 -2.22
C VAL A 36 -1.19 -1.52 -2.38
N GLU A 37 -0.61 -2.69 -2.59
CA GLU A 37 0.80 -2.87 -2.89
C GLU A 37 0.92 -3.67 -4.18
N ARG A 38 1.83 -3.27 -5.07
CA ARG A 38 2.03 -3.98 -6.33
C ARG A 38 2.83 -5.27 -6.15
N SER A 39 3.73 -5.27 -5.17
CA SER A 39 4.63 -6.38 -4.89
C SER A 39 3.88 -7.49 -4.17
N GLY A 40 4.42 -8.71 -4.25
CA GLY A 40 3.89 -9.85 -3.48
C GLY A 40 4.18 -9.78 -1.97
N HIS A 41 4.77 -8.69 -1.47
CA HIS A 41 5.17 -8.52 -0.07
C HIS A 41 5.12 -7.04 0.35
N LEU A 42 4.99 -6.81 1.66
CA LEU A 42 5.08 -5.48 2.27
C LEU A 42 6.54 -5.11 2.58
N GLY A 43 6.76 -3.85 2.96
CA GLY A 43 8.02 -3.32 3.47
C GLY A 43 8.80 -2.45 2.47
N GLY A 44 8.52 -2.54 1.17
CA GLY A 44 9.21 -1.77 0.14
C GLY A 44 10.72 -1.90 0.28
N ASN A 45 11.45 -0.77 0.19
CA ASN A 45 12.91 -0.73 0.32
C ASN A 45 13.45 -1.32 1.65
N ALA A 46 12.66 -1.35 2.73
CA ALA A 46 13.08 -1.96 3.98
C ALA A 46 13.10 -3.50 3.90
N ALA A 47 12.29 -4.10 3.02
CA ALA A 47 12.22 -5.54 2.80
C ALA A 47 13.10 -6.02 1.63
N THR A 48 13.19 -5.24 0.55
CA THR A 48 13.97 -5.61 -0.65
C THR A 48 15.44 -5.21 -0.55
N GLY A 49 15.76 -4.25 0.33
CA GLY A 49 17.02 -3.52 0.32
C GLY A 49 16.91 -2.21 -0.48
N MET A 50 17.81 -1.27 -0.21
CA MET A 50 17.94 -0.02 -0.96
C MET A 50 18.69 -0.22 -2.29
N ASN A 51 18.37 -1.29 -3.02
CA ASN A 51 18.92 -1.51 -4.35
C ASN A 51 18.35 -0.47 -5.31
N LEU A 52 19.18 -0.04 -6.27
CA LEU A 52 18.82 1.01 -7.24
C LEU A 52 17.50 0.72 -7.97
N GLY A 53 17.24 -0.55 -8.27
CA GLY A 53 15.98 -1.00 -8.86
C GLY A 53 14.75 -0.75 -7.98
N GLY A 54 14.84 -0.93 -6.66
CA GLY A 54 13.75 -0.63 -5.71
C GLY A 54 13.50 0.87 -5.54
N PHE A 55 14.53 1.69 -5.71
CA PHE A 55 14.45 3.14 -5.58
C PHE A 55 13.74 3.83 -6.76
N PHE A 56 13.88 3.26 -7.95
CA PHE A 56 13.19 3.71 -9.18
C PHE A 56 12.04 2.80 -9.59
N ASP A 57 11.64 1.88 -8.72
CA ASP A 57 10.68 0.83 -9.04
C ASP A 57 9.38 1.47 -9.55
N GLY A 58 9.15 1.28 -10.85
CA GLY A 58 8.30 2.08 -11.71
C GLY A 58 8.05 1.30 -12.99
N ASP A 59 7.68 0.03 -12.85
CA ASP A 59 7.77 -0.89 -13.98
C ASP A 59 6.57 -0.77 -14.93
N ASN A 60 6.90 -0.49 -16.19
CA ASN A 60 6.21 -1.03 -17.37
C ASN A 60 7.16 -2.01 -18.09
N VAL A 61 7.69 -3.01 -17.38
CA VAL A 61 8.31 -4.22 -17.96
C VAL A 61 7.57 -5.45 -17.50
#